data_AF-A0A0Q6B9X2-F1
#
_entry.id   AF-A0A0Q6B9X2-F1
#
_cell.length_a   1.000
_cell.length_b   1.000
_cell.length_c   1.000
_cell.angle_alpha   90.00
_cell.angle_beta   90.00
_cell.angle_gamma   90.00
#
_symmetry.space_group_name_H-M   'P 1'
#
loop_
_entity.id
_entity.type
_entity.pdbx_description
1 polymer ?
#
loop_
_entity_poly.entity_id
_entity_poly.type
_entity_poly.pdbx_seq_one_letter_code
_entity_poly.pdbx_strand_id
1 'polypeptide(L)'
;MLGNKIKSAVMISLLAFATGAVADITFSATQDGSTINIDKAMFDTDAAKEFLATGKNPYIGNEAAIKAGKKKFNLYSCVACHGGKGEGAVGPGLIGANFRYAKDATNKGMFETIWHGTNGGMGAKGYGLMAPDDGLKPDEVLQVIAFIRSNSVVKATGNE
;
A
#
# COMPACT_ATOMS: atom_id res chain seq x y z
N MET A 1 33.38 43.63 -49.16
CA MET A 1 33.21 44.00 -47.75
C MET A 1 31.70 44.20 -47.55
N LEU A 2 30.91 43.38 -46.88
CA LEU A 2 31.00 42.77 -45.54
C LEU A 2 30.10 41.51 -45.57
N GLY A 3 30.60 40.39 -45.05
CA GLY A 3 29.80 39.18 -44.86
C GLY A 3 29.06 39.22 -43.54
N ASN A 4 27.84 38.66 -43.48
CA ASN A 4 27.17 38.36 -42.22
C ASN A 4 26.75 36.89 -42.21
N LYS A 5 27.49 36.10 -41.41
CA LYS A 5 27.18 34.70 -41.13
C LYS A 5 26.09 34.65 -40.06
N ILE A 6 24.96 34.05 -40.39
CA ILE A 6 23.89 33.73 -39.44
C ILE A 6 24.38 32.57 -38.58
N LYS A 7 24.75 32.83 -37.32
CA LYS A 7 25.03 31.78 -36.33
C LYS A 7 23.70 31.35 -35.71
N SER A 8 23.26 30.15 -36.07
CA SER A 8 22.12 29.46 -35.45
C SER A 8 22.42 29.22 -33.97
N ALA A 9 21.65 29.83 -33.07
CA ALA A 9 21.71 29.55 -31.64
C ALA A 9 20.61 28.53 -31.31
N VAL A 10 21.00 27.26 -31.19
CA VAL A 10 20.17 26.22 -30.60
C VAL A 10 20.08 26.50 -29.10
N MET A 11 18.94 26.99 -28.62
CA MET A 11 18.64 27.02 -27.18
C MET A 11 18.34 25.58 -26.73
N ILE A 12 19.32 24.94 -26.12
CA ILE A 12 19.10 23.72 -25.33
C ILE A 12 18.43 24.19 -24.03
N SER A 13 17.10 24.08 -23.96
CA SER A 13 16.39 24.24 -22.70
C SER A 13 16.75 23.07 -21.79
N LEU A 14 17.72 23.26 -20.89
CA LEU A 14 17.87 22.41 -19.72
C LEU A 14 16.61 22.58 -18.86
N LEU A 15 15.67 21.66 -18.98
CA LEU A 15 14.70 21.43 -17.91
C LEU A 15 15.50 20.89 -16.72
N ALA A 16 15.77 21.77 -15.75
CA ALA A 16 16.20 21.36 -14.43
C ALA A 16 15.08 20.51 -13.82
N PHE A 17 15.31 19.20 -13.70
CA PHE A 17 14.52 18.35 -12.82
C PHE A 17 14.81 18.80 -11.39
N ALA A 18 13.90 19.57 -10.81
CA ALA A 18 13.93 19.87 -9.39
C ALA A 18 13.76 18.54 -8.63
N THR A 19 14.84 18.07 -8.00
CA THR A 19 14.78 16.97 -7.02
C THR A 19 14.15 17.52 -5.74
N GLY A 20 12.83 17.70 -5.75
CA GLY A 20 12.06 17.96 -4.54
C GLY A 20 11.96 16.66 -3.74
N ALA A 21 12.40 16.66 -2.49
CA ALA A 21 12.08 15.58 -1.56
C ALA A 21 10.55 15.52 -1.43
N VAL A 22 9.94 14.46 -1.96
CA VAL A 22 8.53 14.16 -1.72
C VAL A 22 8.38 13.78 -0.26
N ALA A 23 7.46 14.45 0.45
CA ALA A 23 7.17 14.13 1.84
C ALA A 23 6.47 12.77 1.92
N ASP A 24 6.82 11.97 2.94
CA ASP A 24 6.18 10.68 3.21
C ASP A 24 4.66 10.84 3.38
N ILE A 25 3.91 9.82 2.97
CA ILE A 25 2.47 9.78 3.18
C ILE A 25 2.11 9.64 4.66
N THR A 26 0.99 10.24 5.06
CA THR A 26 0.45 10.11 6.42
C THR A 26 -0.64 9.05 6.48
N PHE A 27 -0.64 8.23 7.54
CA PHE A 27 -1.63 7.18 7.74
C PHE A 27 -2.73 7.61 8.72
N SER A 28 -3.98 7.21 8.45
CA SER A 28 -5.15 7.54 9.27
C SER A 28 -5.92 6.29 9.68
N ALA A 29 -6.24 6.18 10.96
CA ALA A 29 -7.00 5.07 11.54
C ALA A 29 -8.37 4.94 10.89
N THR A 30 -8.78 3.71 10.59
CA THR A 30 -10.11 3.44 10.01
C THR A 30 -11.23 3.65 11.01
N GLN A 31 -10.95 3.57 12.32
CA GLN A 31 -11.94 3.79 13.37
C GLN A 31 -12.47 5.23 13.43
N ASP A 32 -11.57 6.22 13.41
CA ASP A 32 -11.88 7.61 13.77
C ASP A 32 -11.09 8.67 12.97
N GLY A 33 -10.21 8.25 12.06
CA GLY A 33 -9.39 9.16 11.25
C GLY A 33 -8.15 9.72 11.96
N SER A 34 -7.90 9.34 13.22
CA SER A 34 -6.69 9.76 13.95
C SER A 34 -5.40 9.33 13.23
N THR A 35 -4.33 10.10 13.39
CA THR A 35 -3.04 9.77 12.75
C THR A 35 -2.45 8.50 13.34
N ILE A 36 -2.08 7.55 12.48
CA ILE A 36 -1.32 6.37 12.87
C ILE A 36 0.16 6.72 12.81
N ASN A 37 0.85 6.61 13.94
CA ASN A 37 2.31 6.76 14.03
C ASN A 37 2.96 5.38 13.92
N ILE A 38 3.69 5.14 12.83
CA ILE A 38 4.48 3.94 12.61
C ILE A 38 5.94 4.37 12.60
N ASP A 39 6.78 3.68 13.38
CA ASP A 39 8.23 3.95 13.34
C ASP A 39 8.75 3.72 11.92
N LYS A 40 9.38 4.77 11.36
CA LYS A 40 9.96 4.72 10.01
C LYS A 40 11.00 3.61 9.87
N ALA A 41 11.66 3.22 10.96
CA ALA A 41 12.60 2.10 10.97
C ALA A 41 11.93 0.75 10.63
N MET A 42 10.60 0.62 10.76
CA MET A 42 9.87 -0.58 10.34
C MET A 42 9.70 -0.69 8.80
N PHE A 43 9.95 0.39 8.06
CA PHE A 43 9.96 0.39 6.60
C PHE A 43 11.38 0.11 6.12
N ASP A 44 11.89 -1.07 6.43
CA ASP A 44 13.30 -1.46 6.24
C ASP A 44 13.61 -1.99 4.83
N THR A 45 12.60 -2.46 4.09
CA THR A 45 12.72 -2.90 2.68
C THR A 45 12.53 -1.75 1.69
N ASP A 46 13.06 -1.91 0.47
CA ASP A 46 12.87 -0.91 -0.59
C ASP A 46 11.39 -0.76 -0.97
N ALA A 47 10.64 -1.87 -0.97
CA ALA A 47 9.21 -1.87 -1.21
C ALA A 47 8.43 -1.09 -0.15
N ALA A 48 8.78 -1.29 1.13
CA ALA A 48 8.16 -0.57 2.23
C ALA A 48 8.50 0.93 2.19
N LYS A 49 9.74 1.29 1.87
CA LYS A 49 10.16 2.70 1.70
C LYS A 49 9.42 3.37 0.55
N GLU A 50 9.29 2.69 -0.59
CA GLU A 50 8.53 3.22 -1.74
C GLU A 50 7.06 3.44 -1.36
N PHE A 51 6.45 2.49 -0.64
CA PHE A 51 5.09 2.63 -0.16
C PHE A 51 4.95 3.81 0.83
N LEU A 52 5.90 4.00 1.75
CA LEU A 52 5.89 5.14 2.67
C LEU A 52 6.03 6.48 1.93
N ALA A 53 6.80 6.52 0.83
CA ALA A 53 6.98 7.72 0.04
C ALA A 53 5.78 8.03 -0.88
N THR A 54 5.06 7.01 -1.36
CA THR A 54 4.13 7.17 -2.50
C THR A 54 2.71 6.64 -2.27
N GLY A 55 2.51 5.78 -1.26
CA GLY A 55 1.28 5.00 -1.08
C GLY A 55 1.08 3.87 -2.09
N LYS A 56 2.01 3.68 -3.03
CA LYS A 56 1.96 2.60 -4.03
C LYS A 56 2.60 1.34 -3.49
N ASN A 57 1.97 0.20 -3.76
CA ASN A 57 2.50 -1.10 -3.40
C ASN A 57 3.24 -1.70 -4.61
N PRO A 58 4.58 -1.84 -4.57
CA PRO A 58 5.34 -2.40 -5.69
C PRO A 58 5.18 -3.93 -5.82
N TYR A 59 4.55 -4.59 -4.85
CA TYR A 59 4.28 -6.04 -4.92
C TYR A 59 3.06 -6.41 -5.75
N ILE A 60 2.28 -5.44 -6.26
CA ILE A 60 1.17 -5.75 -7.15
C ILE A 60 1.67 -6.51 -8.39
N GLY A 61 1.15 -7.72 -8.60
CA GLY A 61 1.53 -8.59 -9.71
C GLY A 61 2.82 -9.39 -9.48
N ASN A 62 3.52 -9.22 -8.35
CA ASN A 62 4.71 -9.99 -8.02
C ASN A 62 4.33 -11.36 -7.42
N GLU A 63 4.58 -12.45 -8.16
CA GLU A 63 4.17 -13.81 -7.75
C GLU A 63 4.78 -14.28 -6.43
N ALA A 64 6.05 -13.95 -6.18
CA ALA A 64 6.73 -14.35 -4.95
C ALA A 64 6.13 -13.64 -3.73
N ALA A 65 5.87 -12.34 -3.85
CA ALA A 65 5.23 -11.54 -2.81
C ALA A 65 3.77 -11.96 -2.60
N ILE A 66 3.03 -12.28 -3.67
CA ILE A 66 1.66 -12.81 -3.58
C ILE A 66 1.65 -14.15 -2.82
N LYS A 67 2.61 -15.05 -3.08
CA LYS A 67 2.72 -16.33 -2.37
C LYS A 67 3.06 -16.13 -0.89
N ALA A 68 3.95 -15.19 -0.57
CA ALA A 68 4.27 -14.82 0.81
C ALA A 68 3.05 -14.20 1.52
N GLY A 69 2.34 -13.30 0.83
CA GLY A 69 1.11 -12.67 1.27
C GLY A 69 0.01 -13.68 1.59
N LYS A 70 -0.19 -14.69 0.73
CA LYS A 70 -1.13 -15.79 0.99
C LYS A 70 -0.80 -16.55 2.27
N LYS A 71 0.48 -16.84 2.51
CA LYS A 71 0.93 -17.51 3.74
C LYS A 71 0.57 -16.65 4.97
N LYS A 72 0.87 -15.35 4.92
CA LYS A 72 0.54 -14.40 5.99
C LYS A 72 -0.97 -14.25 6.20
N PHE A 73 -1.75 -14.14 5.12
CA PHE A 73 -3.21 -14.08 5.16
C PHE A 73 -3.82 -15.29 5.89
N ASN A 74 -3.25 -16.48 5.69
CA ASN A 74 -3.65 -17.67 6.42
C ASN A 74 -3.20 -17.65 7.90
N LEU A 75 -1.93 -17.31 8.15
CA LEU A 75 -1.34 -17.32 9.50
C LEU A 75 -2.00 -16.33 10.46
N TYR A 76 -2.39 -15.15 9.97
CA TYR A 76 -3.04 -14.11 10.79
C TYR A 76 -4.56 -14.21 10.81
N SER A 77 -5.07 -15.40 10.43
CA SER A 77 -6.48 -15.80 10.47
C SER A 77 -7.43 -14.97 9.60
N CYS A 78 -6.91 -14.25 8.59
CA CYS A 78 -7.74 -13.47 7.68
C CYS A 78 -8.74 -14.36 6.93
N VAL A 79 -8.30 -15.58 6.58
CA VAL A 79 -9.13 -16.59 5.90
C VAL A 79 -10.38 -17.00 6.67
N ALA A 80 -10.34 -17.02 8.01
CA ALA A 80 -11.47 -17.44 8.82
C ALA A 80 -12.66 -16.48 8.70
N CYS A 81 -12.38 -15.19 8.49
CA CYS A 81 -13.41 -14.16 8.35
C CYS A 81 -13.68 -13.78 6.90
N HIS A 82 -12.65 -13.71 6.05
CA HIS A 82 -12.76 -13.16 4.70
C HIS A 82 -12.74 -14.21 3.59
N GLY A 83 -12.75 -15.51 3.89
CA GLY A 83 -12.70 -16.57 2.89
C GLY A 83 -11.29 -16.83 2.34
N GLY A 84 -11.13 -17.90 1.58
CA GLY A 84 -9.81 -18.43 1.17
C GLY A 84 -9.01 -17.53 0.24
N LYS A 85 -9.70 -16.65 -0.48
CA LYS A 85 -9.18 -15.69 -1.46
C LYS A 85 -9.57 -14.24 -1.13
N GLY A 86 -10.25 -14.01 0.00
CA GLY A 86 -10.83 -12.70 0.30
C GLY A 86 -12.23 -12.50 -0.30
N GLU A 87 -12.93 -13.56 -0.72
CA GLU A 87 -14.29 -13.50 -1.29
C GLU A 87 -15.38 -13.10 -0.29
N GLY A 88 -15.08 -13.15 1.01
CA GLY A 88 -16.00 -12.91 2.12
C GLY A 88 -16.53 -14.21 2.72
N ALA A 89 -16.74 -14.20 4.04
CA ALA A 89 -17.38 -15.30 4.77
C ALA A 89 -18.17 -14.72 5.95
N VAL A 90 -17.56 -14.65 7.13
CA VAL A 90 -18.12 -13.95 8.30
C VAL A 90 -17.97 -12.44 8.16
N GLY A 91 -16.82 -12.00 7.65
CA GLY A 91 -16.51 -10.61 7.30
C GLY A 91 -16.79 -10.32 5.83
N PRO A 92 -16.74 -9.02 5.43
CA PRO A 92 -17.02 -8.60 4.07
C PRO A 92 -15.99 -9.13 3.06
N GLY A 93 -16.38 -9.21 1.79
CA GLY A 93 -15.45 -9.48 0.70
C GLY A 93 -14.42 -8.35 0.52
N LEU A 94 -13.20 -8.73 0.14
CA LEU A 94 -12.03 -7.87 -0.03
C LEU A 94 -11.60 -7.74 -1.51
N ILE A 95 -12.31 -8.41 -2.42
CA ILE A 95 -11.93 -8.54 -3.84
C ILE A 95 -12.91 -7.87 -4.83
N GLY A 96 -14.04 -7.37 -4.33
CA GLY A 96 -15.11 -6.78 -5.14
C GLY A 96 -14.95 -5.27 -5.41
N ALA A 97 -15.95 -4.69 -6.09
CA ALA A 97 -16.00 -3.26 -6.39
C ALA A 97 -16.29 -2.40 -5.14
N ASN A 98 -17.02 -2.95 -4.18
CA ASN A 98 -17.63 -2.21 -3.09
C ASN A 98 -17.01 -2.61 -1.75
N PHE A 99 -16.01 -1.84 -1.32
CA PHE A 99 -15.42 -2.01 0.01
C PHE A 99 -16.31 -1.41 1.09
N ARG A 100 -16.31 -2.04 2.27
CA ARG A 100 -17.00 -1.51 3.46
C ARG A 100 -16.50 -0.12 3.83
N TYR A 101 -15.19 0.11 3.68
CA TYR A 101 -14.57 1.42 3.80
C TYR A 101 -14.04 1.80 2.41
N ALA A 102 -14.57 2.87 1.82
CA ALA A 102 -14.25 3.25 0.44
C ALA A 102 -12.74 3.44 0.19
N LYS A 103 -12.00 3.89 1.21
CA LYS A 103 -10.53 4.04 1.13
C LYS A 103 -9.79 2.73 0.85
N ASP A 104 -10.36 1.58 1.19
CA ASP A 104 -9.77 0.26 0.96
C ASP A 104 -9.70 -0.11 -0.53
N ALA A 105 -10.28 0.70 -1.42
CA ALA A 105 -10.01 0.63 -2.85
C ALA A 105 -8.53 0.95 -3.18
N THR A 106 -7.85 1.74 -2.34
CA THR A 106 -6.43 2.10 -2.48
C THR A 106 -5.55 1.20 -1.63
N ASN A 107 -4.26 1.06 -1.99
CA ASN A 107 -3.31 0.31 -1.18
C ASN A 107 -3.00 0.99 0.16
N LYS A 108 -2.95 2.33 0.19
CA LYS A 108 -2.86 3.12 1.43
C LYS A 108 -4.02 2.84 2.39
N GLY A 109 -5.27 2.95 1.91
CA GLY A 109 -6.44 2.76 2.77
C GLY A 109 -6.55 1.33 3.29
N MET A 110 -6.29 0.34 2.44
CA MET A 110 -6.29 -1.06 2.88
C MET A 110 -5.17 -1.34 3.89
N PHE A 111 -3.99 -0.74 3.71
CA PHE A 111 -2.90 -0.83 4.70
C PHE A 111 -3.34 -0.27 6.05
N GLU A 112 -3.94 0.91 6.09
CA GLU A 112 -4.44 1.51 7.33
C GLU A 112 -5.45 0.62 8.06
N THR A 113 -6.38 0.04 7.29
CA THR A 113 -7.41 -0.87 7.81
C THR A 113 -6.81 -2.17 8.35
N ILE A 114 -5.87 -2.79 7.64
CA ILE A 114 -5.18 -3.99 8.12
C ILE A 114 -4.32 -3.67 9.35
N TRP A 115 -3.57 -2.57 9.29
CA TRP A 115 -2.65 -2.16 10.35
C TRP A 115 -3.40 -1.92 11.65
N HIS A 116 -4.38 -0.99 11.66
CA HIS A 116 -4.98 -0.49 12.89
C HIS A 116 -6.35 -1.13 13.23
N GLY A 117 -6.88 -1.96 12.34
CA GLY A 117 -8.18 -2.60 12.52
C GLY A 117 -9.35 -1.62 12.35
N THR A 118 -10.52 -2.06 12.80
CA THR A 118 -11.79 -1.33 12.60
C THR A 118 -12.73 -1.50 13.80
N ASN A 119 -13.77 -0.65 13.88
CA ASN A 119 -14.87 -0.83 14.83
C ASN A 119 -15.84 -1.96 14.45
N GLY A 120 -15.62 -2.64 13.32
CA GLY A 120 -16.47 -3.71 12.80
C GLY A 120 -16.09 -5.12 13.24
N GLY A 121 -15.27 -5.26 14.29
CA GLY A 121 -14.80 -6.56 14.81
C GLY A 121 -13.51 -7.09 14.17
N MET A 122 -12.92 -6.37 13.21
CA MET A 122 -11.57 -6.68 12.70
C MET A 122 -10.54 -5.99 13.59
N GLY A 123 -9.88 -6.76 14.48
CA GLY A 123 -8.77 -6.27 15.29
C GLY A 123 -7.55 -5.87 14.47
N ALA A 124 -6.70 -5.02 15.05
CA ALA A 124 -5.46 -4.57 14.45
C ALA A 124 -4.53 -5.77 14.11
N LYS A 125 -3.77 -5.64 13.02
CA LYS A 125 -2.76 -6.62 12.63
C LYS A 125 -1.36 -6.04 12.54
N GLY A 126 -1.19 -4.72 12.69
CA GLY A 126 0.12 -4.08 12.74
C GLY A 126 0.93 -4.54 13.94
N TYR A 127 2.24 -4.64 13.75
CA TYR A 127 3.18 -5.07 14.79
C TYR A 127 3.08 -4.19 16.05
N GLY A 128 2.96 -4.82 17.21
CA GLY A 128 2.91 -4.17 18.52
C GLY A 128 1.55 -3.60 18.93
N LEU A 129 0.51 -3.67 18.08
CA LEU A 129 -0.77 -3.03 18.39
C LEU A 129 -1.71 -3.86 19.27
N MET A 130 -1.72 -5.18 19.11
CA MET A 130 -2.56 -6.08 19.92
C MET A 130 -1.80 -6.71 21.09
N ALA A 131 -0.51 -6.98 20.91
CA ALA A 131 0.39 -7.47 21.94
C ALA A 131 1.82 -7.01 21.63
N PRO A 132 2.69 -6.86 22.65
CA PRO A 132 4.11 -6.63 22.43
C PRO A 132 4.71 -7.74 21.56
N ASP A 133 5.55 -7.35 20.62
CA ASP A 133 6.30 -8.25 19.73
C ASP A 133 5.47 -9.17 18.81
N ASP A 134 4.16 -8.92 18.64
CA ASP A 134 3.28 -9.65 17.73
C ASP A 134 2.68 -8.73 16.66
N GLY A 135 2.29 -9.31 15.53
CA GLY A 135 1.68 -8.60 14.39
C GLY A 135 2.52 -8.62 13.12
N LEU A 136 2.02 -7.94 12.09
CA LEU A 136 2.61 -7.81 10.77
C LEU A 136 3.47 -6.56 10.70
N LYS A 137 4.68 -6.71 10.15
CA LYS A 137 5.50 -5.56 9.75
C LYS A 137 4.94 -4.89 8.48
N PRO A 138 5.28 -3.63 8.19
CA PRO A 138 4.76 -2.92 7.00
C PRO A 138 4.94 -3.70 5.70
N ASP A 139 6.14 -4.24 5.45
CA ASP A 139 6.44 -5.05 4.27
C ASP A 139 5.49 -6.26 4.12
N GLU A 140 5.18 -6.91 5.24
CA GLU A 140 4.33 -8.11 5.27
C GLU A 140 2.86 -7.76 5.04
N VAL A 141 2.40 -6.59 5.51
CA VAL A 141 1.08 -6.06 5.16
C VAL A 141 1.00 -5.79 3.65
N LEU A 142 2.05 -5.24 3.03
CA LEU A 142 2.08 -5.02 1.58
C LEU A 142 1.99 -6.32 0.79
N GLN A 143 2.65 -7.39 1.24
CA GLN A 143 2.53 -8.72 0.64
C GLN A 143 1.10 -9.27 0.76
N VAL A 144 0.45 -9.11 1.92
CA VAL A 144 -0.95 -9.50 2.12
C VAL A 144 -1.87 -8.73 1.16
N ILE A 145 -1.68 -7.42 1.02
CA ILE A 145 -2.43 -6.59 0.08
C ILE A 145 -2.21 -7.09 -1.36
N ALA A 146 -0.98 -7.40 -1.75
CA ALA A 146 -0.69 -7.95 -3.07
C ALA A 146 -1.46 -9.26 -3.33
N PHE A 147 -1.54 -10.15 -2.34
CA PHE A 147 -2.37 -11.34 -2.43
C PHE A 147 -3.86 -11.00 -2.61
N ILE A 148 -4.42 -10.09 -1.81
CA ILE A 148 -5.82 -9.67 -1.93
C ILE A 148 -6.09 -9.11 -3.34
N ARG A 149 -5.24 -8.19 -3.82
CA ARG A 149 -5.37 -7.58 -5.14
C ARG A 149 -5.25 -8.59 -6.28
N SER A 150 -4.39 -9.61 -6.13
CA SER A 150 -4.25 -10.68 -7.13
C SER A 150 -5.53 -11.51 -7.32
N ASN A 151 -6.46 -11.47 -6.34
CA ASN A 151 -7.76 -12.12 -6.42
C ASN A 151 -8.91 -11.16 -6.78
N SER A 152 -8.63 -9.87 -7.03
CA SER A 152 -9.66 -8.87 -7.33
C SER A 152 -10.45 -9.21 -8.61
N VAL A 153 -11.78 -9.14 -8.54
CA VAL A 153 -12.67 -9.40 -9.69
C VAL A 153 -12.95 -8.15 -10.53
N VAL A 154 -12.53 -6.98 -10.05
CA VAL A 154 -12.72 -5.69 -10.73
C VAL A 154 -11.44 -5.15 -11.38
N LYS A 155 -10.35 -5.94 -11.37
CA LYS A 155 -9.03 -5.59 -11.93
C LYS A 155 -8.42 -4.29 -11.38
N ALA A 156 -8.87 -3.82 -10.21
CA ALA A 156 -8.28 -2.66 -9.54
C ALA A 156 -7.00 -3.08 -8.79
N THR A 157 -5.91 -2.34 -9.00
CA THR A 157 -4.64 -2.60 -8.33
C THR A 157 -4.49 -1.87 -7.01
N GLY A 158 -5.24 -0.77 -6.83
CA GLY A 158 -5.12 0.16 -5.72
C GLY A 158 -3.90 1.09 -5.81
N ASN A 159 -3.19 1.08 -6.95
CA ASN A 159 -2.07 1.99 -7.27
C ASN A 159 -2.49 3.13 -8.22
N GLU A 160 -3.76 3.16 -8.65
CA GLU A 160 -4.37 4.22 -9.45
C GLU A 160 -4.50 5.52 -8.66
#